data_AF-A0A2E1VQG8-F1
#
_entry.id   AF-A0A2E1VQG8-F1
#
_cell.length_a   1.000
_cell.length_b   1.000
_cell.length_c   1.000
_cell.angle_alpha   90.00
_cell.angle_beta   90.00
_cell.angle_gamma   90.00
#
_symmetry.space_group_name_H-M   'P 1'
#
loop_
_entity.id
_entity.type
_entity.pdbx_description
1 polymer ?
#
loop_
_entity_poly.entity_id
_entity_poly.type
_entity_poly.pdbx_seq_one_letter_code
_entity_poly.pdbx_strand_id
1 'polypeptide(L)'
;MASLTALLLTCCTGLFLAQEPSAELVAGLDGPQPEDRLRAAQQIAALGPGTESWLEKRVGKGSALAQRGVLLAAALLGTPESQQLLADAARAGRRADAQRAWALLLYGMSHPDAGRDPARDWKRAATDYEGACLLAGYLAHERVPDVAAVRKAVGRKPTVRQQALLGLLDARAGVATTLEGEEAVIRAARLVASVIPGQPPIRSTELEELGQGLPAAWVVAARRTPGRTLSVLRGSNLRGEEASAVLGLREVEADERATVFAFLAERVVEEPSASWLWGLAGELGLALPAAAPDSIPTREAAGLVRLALIDFEGARQAARARAEVARTSLLDVESLDALTMPAVLLLALAGDEADHAWFQTQLASATAPVRSWLQPLWLMAANQFGDPRAREALLMQWSLRLGAGTSGYLDRVGRTYTALVLLAGTEAAQESRGLREYDAVFEGEHDHAITDEFYLDLAVLLASRHYQWRFDV
;
A
#
# COMPACT_ATOMS: atom_id res chain seq x y z
N MET A 1 -41.26 7.33 -30.65
CA MET A 1 -39.88 6.82 -30.83
C MET A 1 -38.83 7.93 -30.79
N ALA A 2 -38.97 8.96 -29.94
CA ALA A 2 -37.98 10.03 -29.79
C ALA A 2 -37.31 10.08 -28.40
N SER A 3 -37.82 9.32 -27.42
CA SER A 3 -37.34 9.34 -26.02
C SER A 3 -36.26 8.29 -25.70
N LEU A 4 -36.09 7.26 -26.54
CA LEU A 4 -35.05 6.23 -26.30
C LEU A 4 -33.67 6.68 -26.78
N THR A 5 -33.61 7.51 -27.83
CA THR A 5 -32.37 8.03 -28.40
C THR A 5 -31.70 9.06 -27.49
N ALA A 6 -32.48 9.81 -26.68
CA ALA A 6 -31.95 10.76 -25.70
C ALA A 6 -31.35 10.08 -24.47
N LEU A 7 -31.87 8.90 -24.07
CA LEU A 7 -31.34 8.12 -22.94
C LEU A 7 -30.06 7.35 -23.33
N LEU A 8 -29.97 6.90 -24.58
CA LEU A 8 -28.77 6.23 -25.11
C LEU A 8 -27.62 7.20 -25.42
N LEU A 9 -27.91 8.47 -25.74
CA LEU A 9 -26.88 9.50 -25.86
C LEU A 9 -26.31 9.94 -24.49
N THR A 10 -27.10 9.90 -23.41
CA THR A 10 -26.60 10.21 -22.06
C THR A 10 -25.69 9.11 -21.49
N CYS A 11 -25.85 7.86 -21.92
CA CYS A 11 -24.99 6.75 -21.50
C CYS A 11 -23.65 6.69 -22.25
N CYS A 12 -23.51 7.37 -23.40
CA CYS A 12 -22.31 7.27 -24.26
C CYS A 12 -21.53 8.58 -24.40
N THR A 13 -22.08 9.71 -23.95
CA THR A 13 -21.31 10.95 -23.71
C THR A 13 -21.51 11.35 -22.26
N GLY A 14 -20.62 10.90 -21.39
CA GLY A 14 -20.60 11.30 -19.98
C GLY A 14 -20.29 12.79 -19.87
N LEU A 15 -21.32 13.63 -20.03
CA LEU A 15 -21.31 15.01 -19.54
C LEU A 15 -21.38 14.95 -18.01
N PHE A 16 -20.28 14.55 -17.38
CA PHE A 16 -20.10 14.76 -15.96
C PHE A 16 -20.14 16.27 -15.74
N LEU A 17 -21.08 16.75 -14.94
CA LEU A 17 -21.15 18.16 -14.57
C LEU A 17 -19.82 18.53 -13.90
N ALA A 18 -19.25 19.66 -14.30
CA ALA A 18 -18.01 20.15 -13.70
C ALA A 18 -18.19 20.27 -12.18
N GLN A 19 -17.35 19.57 -11.42
CA GLN A 19 -17.38 19.61 -9.96
C GLN A 19 -16.27 20.53 -9.48
N GLU A 20 -16.65 21.63 -8.84
CA GLU A 20 -15.70 22.57 -8.25
C GLU A 20 -15.57 22.30 -6.74
N PRO A 21 -14.34 22.11 -6.22
CA PRO A 21 -14.10 22.04 -4.79
C PRO A 21 -14.53 23.32 -4.06
N SER A 22 -14.94 23.18 -2.81
CA SER A 22 -15.25 24.32 -1.94
C SER A 22 -14.00 25.17 -1.67
N ALA A 23 -14.18 26.46 -1.37
CA ALA A 23 -13.07 27.37 -1.07
C ALA A 23 -12.20 26.89 0.11
N GLU A 24 -12.81 26.19 1.08
CA GLU A 24 -12.10 25.57 2.20
C GLU A 24 -11.15 24.46 1.75
N LEU A 25 -11.60 23.56 0.86
CA LEU A 25 -10.75 22.51 0.29
C LEU A 25 -9.60 23.13 -0.52
N VAL A 26 -9.87 24.19 -1.27
CA VAL A 26 -8.83 24.90 -2.04
C VAL A 26 -7.79 25.54 -1.11
N ALA A 27 -8.22 26.18 -0.02
CA ALA A 27 -7.32 26.74 0.98
C ALA A 27 -6.50 25.64 1.69
N GLY A 28 -7.11 24.48 1.93
CA GLY A 28 -6.46 23.32 2.55
C GLY A 28 -5.25 22.78 1.75
N LEU A 29 -5.23 22.94 0.43
CA LEU A 29 -4.07 22.54 -0.40
C LEU A 29 -2.81 23.37 -0.11
N ASP A 30 -2.98 24.57 0.45
CA ASP A 30 -1.89 25.48 0.86
C ASP A 30 -1.81 25.58 2.40
N GLY A 31 -2.45 24.64 3.11
CA GLY A 31 -2.45 24.60 4.56
C GLY A 31 -1.03 24.40 5.12
N PRO A 32 -0.75 24.92 6.34
CA PRO A 32 0.59 24.85 6.92
C PRO A 32 1.00 23.42 7.30
N GLN A 33 0.04 22.54 7.57
CA GLN A 33 0.30 21.16 7.95
C GLN A 33 0.21 20.23 6.73
N PRO A 34 1.21 19.35 6.48
CA PRO A 34 1.19 18.43 5.34
C PRO A 34 0.01 17.43 5.37
N GLU A 35 -0.48 17.06 6.55
CA GLU A 35 -1.66 16.19 6.71
C GLU A 35 -2.95 16.86 6.22
N ASP A 36 -3.08 18.17 6.40
CA ASP A 36 -4.23 18.93 5.92
C ASP A 36 -4.19 19.03 4.39
N ARG A 37 -3.01 19.21 3.80
CA ARG A 37 -2.80 19.19 2.34
C ARG A 37 -3.15 17.83 1.73
N LEU A 38 -2.71 16.73 2.35
CA LEU A 38 -3.09 15.37 1.96
C LEU A 38 -4.61 15.17 2.04
N ARG A 39 -5.24 15.60 3.14
CA ARG A 39 -6.69 15.45 3.35
C ARG A 39 -7.49 16.24 2.32
N ALA A 40 -7.08 17.48 2.04
CA ALA A 40 -7.70 18.31 1.01
C ALA A 40 -7.60 17.65 -0.37
N ALA A 41 -6.43 17.14 -0.75
CA ALA A 41 -6.23 16.44 -2.02
C ALA A 41 -7.13 15.19 -2.14
N GLN A 42 -7.26 14.40 -1.07
CA GLN A 42 -8.16 13.24 -1.02
C GLN A 42 -9.62 13.63 -1.19
N GLN A 43 -10.07 14.68 -0.50
CA GLN A 43 -11.45 15.14 -0.56
C GLN A 43 -11.80 15.72 -1.93
N ILE A 44 -10.85 16.40 -2.58
CA ILE A 44 -11.00 16.86 -3.96
C ILE A 44 -11.10 15.68 -4.93
N ALA A 45 -10.23 14.68 -4.82
CA ALA A 45 -10.30 13.49 -5.65
C ALA A 45 -11.60 12.70 -5.45
N ALA A 46 -12.13 12.68 -4.21
CA ALA A 46 -13.37 11.99 -3.86
C ALA A 46 -14.65 12.63 -4.45
N LEU A 47 -14.56 13.85 -5.00
CA LEU A 47 -15.64 14.43 -5.81
C LEU A 47 -15.90 13.61 -7.09
N GLY A 48 -14.86 12.95 -7.59
CA GLY A 48 -14.93 12.03 -8.73
C GLY A 48 -14.91 12.73 -10.10
N PRO A 49 -15.37 12.04 -11.17
CA PRO A 49 -15.37 12.59 -12.51
C PRO A 49 -16.12 13.92 -12.62
N GLY A 50 -15.57 14.86 -13.39
CA GLY A 50 -16.01 16.25 -13.50
C GLY A 50 -15.08 17.24 -12.81
N THR A 51 -14.19 16.79 -11.92
CA THR A 51 -13.20 17.63 -11.23
C THR A 51 -11.98 17.98 -12.10
N GLU A 52 -11.76 17.28 -13.21
CA GLU A 52 -10.62 17.45 -14.11
C GLU A 52 -10.51 18.87 -14.66
N SER A 53 -11.63 19.46 -15.08
CA SER A 53 -11.64 20.84 -15.59
C SER A 53 -11.17 21.85 -14.54
N TRP A 54 -11.46 21.60 -13.26
CA TRP A 54 -10.96 22.44 -12.18
C TRP A 54 -9.46 22.22 -11.96
N LEU A 55 -8.99 20.97 -11.96
CA LEU A 55 -7.57 20.62 -11.84
C LEU A 55 -6.75 21.28 -12.96
N GLU A 56 -7.18 21.15 -14.21
CA GLU A 56 -6.56 21.77 -15.39
C GLU A 56 -6.41 23.29 -15.23
N LYS A 57 -7.45 23.97 -14.72
CA LYS A 57 -7.41 25.43 -14.50
C LYS A 57 -6.48 25.83 -13.35
N ARG A 58 -6.13 24.90 -12.45
CA ARG A 58 -5.32 25.16 -11.24
C ARG A 58 -3.86 24.75 -11.39
N VAL A 59 -3.54 23.83 -12.28
CA VAL A 59 -2.14 23.52 -12.59
C VAL A 59 -1.39 24.80 -13.00
N GLY A 60 -0.22 25.01 -12.39
CA GLY A 60 0.62 26.18 -12.58
C GLY A 60 0.17 27.46 -11.85
N LYS A 61 -0.87 27.41 -11.00
CA LYS A 61 -1.38 28.59 -10.25
C LYS A 61 -1.31 28.41 -8.74
N GLY A 62 -0.77 29.41 -8.04
CA GLY A 62 -0.66 29.40 -6.58
C GLY A 62 0.74 29.01 -6.11
N SER A 63 0.85 28.61 -4.84
CA SER A 63 2.11 28.20 -4.22
C SER A 63 2.58 26.82 -4.71
N ALA A 64 3.85 26.48 -4.45
CA ALA A 64 4.37 25.13 -4.70
C ALA A 64 3.64 24.07 -3.88
N LEU A 65 3.23 24.38 -2.63
CA LEU A 65 2.45 23.48 -1.77
C LEU A 65 1.11 23.13 -2.43
N ALA A 66 0.37 24.17 -2.85
CA ALA A 66 -0.90 24.00 -3.52
C ALA A 66 -0.73 23.17 -4.81
N GLN A 67 0.35 23.38 -5.57
CA GLN A 67 0.63 22.59 -6.76
C GLN A 67 0.89 21.11 -6.45
N ARG A 68 1.64 20.77 -5.40
CA ARG A 68 1.82 19.37 -4.99
C ARG A 68 0.50 18.72 -4.57
N GLY A 69 -0.35 19.45 -3.85
CA GLY A 69 -1.71 19.02 -3.51
C GLY A 69 -2.61 18.79 -4.72
N VAL A 70 -2.56 19.68 -5.73
CA VAL A 70 -3.29 19.51 -7.01
C VAL A 70 -2.82 18.26 -7.75
N LEU A 71 -1.50 18.02 -7.84
CA LEU A 71 -0.98 16.82 -8.49
C LEU A 71 -1.35 15.55 -7.73
N LEU A 72 -1.34 15.57 -6.40
CA LEU A 72 -1.80 14.43 -5.60
C LEU A 72 -3.29 14.16 -5.82
N ALA A 73 -4.13 15.20 -5.85
CA ALA A 73 -5.55 15.03 -6.16
C ALA A 73 -5.75 14.42 -7.56
N ALA A 74 -4.97 14.84 -8.55
CA ALA A 74 -4.98 14.26 -9.88
C ALA A 74 -4.56 12.77 -9.88
N ALA A 75 -3.50 12.42 -9.15
CA ALA A 75 -3.06 11.02 -8.99
C ALA A 75 -4.11 10.13 -8.36
N LEU A 76 -4.82 10.64 -7.35
CA LEU A 76 -5.88 9.93 -6.64
C LEU A 76 -7.17 9.81 -7.45
N LEU A 77 -7.49 10.82 -8.26
CA LEU A 77 -8.65 10.81 -9.16
C LEU A 77 -8.48 9.77 -10.27
N GLY A 78 -7.29 9.72 -10.87
CA GLY A 78 -6.86 8.62 -11.74
C GLY A 78 -7.55 8.56 -13.11
N THR A 79 -8.32 9.58 -13.50
CA THR A 79 -8.92 9.67 -14.84
C THR A 79 -7.87 10.01 -15.91
N PRO A 80 -8.09 9.65 -17.19
CA PRO A 80 -7.11 9.88 -18.26
C PRO A 80 -6.60 11.33 -18.33
N GLU A 81 -7.48 12.31 -18.15
CA GLU A 81 -7.15 13.74 -18.17
C GLU A 81 -6.30 14.13 -16.96
N SER A 82 -6.67 13.64 -15.76
CA SER A 82 -5.87 13.89 -14.54
C SER A 82 -4.47 13.25 -14.63
N GLN A 83 -4.35 12.10 -15.29
CA GLN A 83 -3.07 11.42 -15.53
C GLN A 83 -2.20 12.20 -16.53
N GLN A 84 -2.81 12.87 -17.52
CA GLN A 84 -2.08 13.76 -18.42
C GLN A 84 -1.44 14.95 -17.67
N LEU A 85 -2.14 15.51 -16.68
CA LEU A 85 -1.57 16.57 -15.82
C LEU A 85 -0.32 16.10 -15.06
N LEU A 86 -0.33 14.87 -14.56
CA LEU A 86 0.85 14.26 -13.95
C LEU A 86 1.99 14.08 -14.94
N ALA A 87 1.69 13.58 -16.14
CA ALA A 87 2.69 13.38 -17.19
C ALA A 87 3.33 14.71 -17.64
N ASP A 88 2.56 15.80 -17.66
CA ASP A 88 3.05 17.14 -18.00
C ASP A 88 3.90 17.75 -16.87
N ALA A 89 3.50 17.54 -15.62
CA ALA A 89 4.30 17.97 -14.46
C ALA A 89 5.60 17.16 -14.31
N ALA A 90 5.59 15.88 -14.68
CA ALA A 90 6.75 15.00 -14.72
C ALA A 90 7.57 15.16 -16.01
N ARG A 91 7.44 16.26 -16.76
CA ARG A 91 8.17 16.45 -18.02
C ARG A 91 9.64 16.74 -17.76
N ALA A 92 10.51 16.28 -18.67
CA ALA A 92 11.96 16.41 -18.54
C ALA A 92 12.43 17.85 -18.27
N GLY A 93 13.25 18.02 -17.24
CA GLY A 93 13.91 19.28 -16.89
C GLY A 93 15.42 19.24 -17.12
N ARG A 94 16.11 20.36 -16.79
CA ARG A 94 17.58 20.47 -16.90
C ARG A 94 18.31 20.50 -15.56
N ARG A 95 17.59 20.74 -14.46
CA ARG A 95 18.12 20.93 -13.10
C ARG A 95 17.11 20.39 -12.09
N ALA A 96 17.57 19.97 -10.91
CA ALA A 96 16.74 19.54 -9.80
C ALA A 96 15.49 20.41 -9.61
N ASP A 97 14.33 19.78 -9.43
CA ASP A 97 13.06 20.46 -9.19
C ASP A 97 12.16 19.60 -8.29
N ALA A 98 11.78 20.15 -7.13
CA ALA A 98 11.00 19.43 -6.13
C ALA A 98 9.59 19.06 -6.61
N GLN A 99 8.99 19.91 -7.45
CA GLN A 99 7.68 19.64 -8.05
C GLN A 99 7.77 18.46 -9.03
N ARG A 100 8.85 18.36 -9.81
CA ARG A 100 9.09 17.25 -10.72
C ARG A 100 9.45 15.97 -9.97
N ALA A 101 10.25 16.03 -8.90
CA ALA A 101 10.51 14.87 -8.04
C ALA A 101 9.21 14.30 -7.46
N TRP A 102 8.34 15.18 -6.94
CA TRP A 102 6.99 14.83 -6.50
C TRP A 102 6.14 14.22 -7.62
N ALA A 103 6.11 14.88 -8.79
CA ALA A 103 5.37 14.40 -9.95
C ALA A 103 5.88 13.05 -10.46
N LEU A 104 7.18 12.77 -10.39
CA LEU A 104 7.78 11.51 -10.80
C LEU A 104 7.42 10.36 -9.86
N LEU A 105 7.37 10.61 -8.54
CA LEU A 105 6.88 9.65 -7.56
C LEU A 105 5.41 9.29 -7.86
N LEU A 106 4.55 10.31 -8.03
CA LEU A 106 3.12 10.12 -8.32
C LEU A 106 2.92 9.44 -9.68
N TYR A 107 3.62 9.90 -10.72
CA TYR A 107 3.59 9.29 -12.05
C TYR A 107 3.96 7.81 -11.98
N GLY A 108 5.09 7.49 -11.33
CA GLY A 108 5.55 6.11 -11.17
C GLY A 108 4.54 5.24 -10.43
N MET A 109 3.82 5.80 -9.45
CA MET A 109 2.86 5.09 -8.61
C MET A 109 1.49 4.86 -9.27
N SER A 110 0.98 5.81 -10.05
CA SER A 110 -0.43 5.79 -10.49
C SER A 110 -0.65 5.88 -11.99
N HIS A 111 0.35 6.24 -12.80
CA HIS A 111 0.12 6.50 -14.22
C HIS A 111 0.10 5.19 -15.02
N PRO A 112 -0.93 4.93 -15.87
CA PRO A 112 -1.09 3.64 -16.56
C PRO A 112 0.05 3.26 -17.51
N ASP A 113 0.79 4.26 -18.01
CA ASP A 113 1.98 4.07 -18.86
C ASP A 113 3.31 4.03 -18.10
N ALA A 114 3.31 4.24 -16.79
CA ALA A 114 4.51 4.18 -15.97
C ALA A 114 5.17 2.80 -16.10
N GLY A 115 6.44 2.77 -16.47
CA GLY A 115 7.22 1.55 -16.58
C GLY A 115 6.96 0.74 -17.85
N ARG A 116 6.06 1.18 -18.75
CA ARG A 116 5.87 0.56 -20.08
C ARG A 116 7.02 0.87 -21.03
N ASP A 117 7.60 2.07 -20.92
CA ASP A 117 8.83 2.47 -21.60
C ASP A 117 9.78 3.11 -20.58
N PRO A 118 10.55 2.29 -19.84
CA PRO A 118 11.45 2.80 -18.80
C PRO A 118 12.51 3.77 -19.34
N ALA A 119 12.92 3.64 -20.60
CA ALA A 119 13.91 4.53 -21.21
C ALA A 119 13.34 5.92 -21.45
N ARG A 120 12.07 6.03 -21.86
CA ARG A 120 11.35 7.30 -21.96
C ARG A 120 11.10 7.90 -20.58
N ASP A 121 10.65 7.09 -19.63
CA ASP A 121 10.30 7.57 -18.29
C ASP A 121 11.55 8.06 -17.55
N TRP A 122 12.69 7.35 -17.65
CA TRP A 122 13.94 7.76 -17.03
C TRP A 122 14.47 9.10 -17.54
N LYS A 123 14.25 9.43 -18.83
CA LYS A 123 14.61 10.73 -19.40
C LYS A 123 13.88 11.92 -18.77
N ARG A 124 12.82 11.66 -17.98
CA ARG A 124 12.10 12.71 -17.25
C ARG A 124 12.87 13.19 -16.02
N ALA A 125 13.66 12.32 -15.39
CA ALA A 125 14.48 12.67 -14.24
C ALA A 125 15.73 13.43 -14.69
N ALA A 126 15.99 14.59 -14.06
CA ALA A 126 17.19 15.39 -14.32
C ALA A 126 18.35 15.04 -13.37
N THR A 127 18.04 14.40 -12.25
CA THR A 127 18.98 14.08 -11.15
C THR A 127 18.79 12.66 -10.66
N ASP A 128 19.77 12.19 -9.88
CA ASP A 128 19.71 10.85 -9.30
C ASP A 128 18.60 10.70 -8.26
N TYR A 129 18.29 11.77 -7.51
CA TYR A 129 17.22 11.79 -6.52
C TYR A 129 15.83 11.77 -7.20
N GLU A 130 15.62 12.54 -8.27
CA GLU A 130 14.41 12.45 -9.10
C GLU A 130 14.21 11.04 -9.69
N GLY A 131 15.30 10.41 -10.13
CA GLY A 131 15.31 9.02 -10.56
C GLY A 131 14.92 8.05 -9.44
N ALA A 132 15.39 8.28 -8.22
CA ALA A 132 15.01 7.49 -7.05
C ALA A 132 13.51 7.66 -6.70
N CYS A 133 12.95 8.87 -6.82
CA CYS A 133 11.51 9.11 -6.67
C CYS A 133 10.69 8.31 -7.69
N LEU A 134 11.12 8.26 -8.96
CA LEU A 134 10.47 7.46 -10.00
C LEU A 134 10.50 5.95 -9.66
N LEU A 135 11.67 5.42 -9.27
CA LEU A 135 11.81 4.01 -8.89
C LEU A 135 10.96 3.66 -7.65
N ALA A 136 10.91 4.56 -6.66
CA ALA A 136 10.04 4.42 -5.50
C ALA A 136 8.55 4.43 -5.90
N GLY A 137 8.17 5.21 -6.92
CA GLY A 137 6.84 5.17 -7.53
C GLY A 137 6.55 3.80 -8.15
N TYR A 138 7.48 3.25 -8.94
CA TYR A 138 7.32 1.92 -9.52
C TYR A 138 7.14 0.81 -8.49
N LEU A 139 7.73 0.91 -7.29
CA LEU A 139 7.50 -0.07 -6.20
C LEU A 139 6.04 -0.07 -5.72
N ALA A 140 5.35 1.07 -5.81
CA ALA A 140 3.94 1.21 -5.43
C ALA A 140 2.94 1.05 -6.59
N HIS A 141 3.44 0.96 -7.82
CA HIS A 141 2.60 0.83 -9.01
C HIS A 141 1.83 -0.48 -9.05
N GLU A 142 0.64 -0.53 -9.65
CA GLU A 142 -0.14 -1.76 -9.77
C GLU A 142 0.57 -2.88 -10.55
N ARG A 143 1.34 -2.50 -11.58
CA ARG A 143 2.09 -3.42 -12.43
C ARG A 143 3.58 -3.29 -12.15
N VAL A 144 4.26 -4.42 -12.08
CA VAL A 144 5.72 -4.46 -12.03
C VAL A 144 6.26 -4.12 -13.43
N PRO A 145 7.16 -3.13 -13.57
CA PRO A 145 7.78 -2.82 -14.86
C PRO A 145 8.74 -3.94 -15.30
N ASP A 146 9.10 -3.95 -16.59
CA ASP A 146 10.22 -4.79 -17.07
C ASP A 146 11.53 -4.30 -16.43
N VAL A 147 11.96 -5.00 -15.39
CA VAL A 147 13.11 -4.59 -14.57
C VAL A 147 14.43 -4.60 -15.36
N ALA A 148 14.56 -5.48 -16.37
CA ALA A 148 15.75 -5.48 -17.24
C ALA A 148 15.79 -4.21 -18.10
N ALA A 149 14.64 -3.77 -18.61
CA ALA A 149 14.51 -2.49 -19.32
C ALA A 149 14.75 -1.29 -18.38
N VAL A 150 14.25 -1.33 -17.13
CA VAL A 150 14.53 -0.29 -16.13
C VAL A 150 16.04 -0.19 -15.87
N ARG A 151 16.72 -1.31 -15.58
CA ARG A 151 18.17 -1.35 -15.35
C ARG A 151 18.96 -0.77 -16.53
N LYS A 152 18.55 -1.12 -17.75
CA LYS A 152 19.16 -0.58 -18.97
C LYS A 152 18.98 0.94 -19.09
N ALA A 153 17.81 1.46 -18.70
CA ALA A 153 17.50 2.88 -18.73
C ALA A 153 18.31 3.67 -17.68
N VAL A 154 18.40 3.15 -16.45
CA VAL A 154 19.22 3.74 -15.37
C VAL A 154 20.70 3.76 -15.76
N GLY A 155 21.16 2.73 -16.45
CA GLY A 155 22.51 2.64 -17.00
C GLY A 155 23.48 1.89 -16.10
N ARG A 156 24.78 2.00 -16.41
CA ARG A 156 25.83 1.12 -15.85
C ARG A 156 26.33 1.52 -14.46
N LYS A 157 26.03 2.73 -13.97
CA LYS A 157 26.51 3.25 -12.69
C LYS A 157 25.38 3.88 -11.88
N PRO A 158 24.34 3.09 -11.50
CA PRO A 158 23.32 3.57 -10.58
C PRO A 158 23.94 3.99 -9.25
N THR A 159 23.38 5.02 -8.60
CA THR A 159 23.73 5.38 -7.21
C THR A 159 23.33 4.29 -6.23
N VAL A 160 23.89 4.30 -5.02
CA VAL A 160 23.56 3.30 -3.97
C VAL A 160 22.05 3.23 -3.71
N ARG A 161 21.35 4.38 -3.66
CA ARG A 161 19.88 4.41 -3.51
C ARG A 161 19.16 3.77 -4.69
N GLN A 162 19.56 4.10 -5.91
CA GLN A 162 18.97 3.52 -7.12
C GLN A 162 19.23 2.01 -7.20
N GLN A 163 20.43 1.54 -6.85
CA GLN A 163 20.76 0.12 -6.78
C GLN A 163 19.82 -0.62 -5.85
N ALA A 164 19.62 -0.10 -4.64
CA ALA A 164 18.77 -0.73 -3.64
C ALA A 164 17.29 -0.77 -4.07
N LEU A 165 16.76 0.32 -4.64
CA LEU A 165 15.40 0.36 -5.19
C LEU A 165 15.23 -0.59 -6.39
N LEU A 166 16.24 -0.69 -7.28
CA LEU A 166 16.25 -1.65 -8.39
C LEU A 166 16.29 -3.10 -7.92
N GLY A 167 16.98 -3.40 -6.82
CA GLY A 167 16.98 -4.74 -6.23
C GLY A 167 15.62 -5.10 -5.64
N LEU A 168 14.92 -4.16 -5.01
CA LEU A 168 13.55 -4.38 -4.54
C LEU A 168 12.56 -4.57 -5.70
N LEU A 169 12.77 -3.87 -6.83
CA LEU A 169 12.00 -4.10 -8.05
C LEU A 169 12.27 -5.50 -8.64
N ASP A 170 13.53 -5.98 -8.66
CA ASP A 170 13.83 -7.37 -9.03
C ASP A 170 13.05 -8.33 -8.13
N ALA A 171 13.11 -8.10 -6.81
CA ALA A 171 12.47 -8.96 -5.84
C ALA A 171 10.96 -9.05 -6.06
N ARG A 172 10.34 -7.89 -6.32
CA ARG A 172 8.92 -7.75 -6.66
C ARG A 172 8.56 -8.44 -7.98
N ALA A 173 9.46 -8.45 -8.95
CA ALA A 173 9.30 -9.16 -10.22
C ALA A 173 9.53 -10.68 -10.11
N GLY A 174 9.79 -11.21 -8.91
CA GLY A 174 10.13 -12.61 -8.70
C GLY A 174 11.54 -12.98 -9.17
N VAL A 175 12.39 -12.00 -9.47
CA VAL A 175 13.80 -12.20 -9.82
C VAL A 175 14.61 -12.22 -8.54
N ALA A 176 15.46 -13.25 -8.37
CA ALA A 176 16.34 -13.34 -7.20
C ALA A 176 17.26 -12.11 -7.15
N THR A 177 17.22 -11.38 -6.03
CA THR A 177 18.07 -10.21 -5.87
C THR A 177 19.55 -10.60 -5.79
N THR A 178 20.38 -9.83 -6.50
CA THR A 178 21.86 -9.94 -6.49
C THR A 178 22.50 -8.72 -5.83
N LEU A 179 21.78 -8.11 -4.89
CA LEU A 179 22.23 -6.93 -4.17
C LEU A 179 23.48 -7.26 -3.34
N GLU A 180 24.58 -6.61 -3.67
CA GLU A 180 25.86 -6.68 -2.98
C GLU A 180 26.26 -5.27 -2.54
N GLY A 181 26.85 -5.13 -1.35
CA GLY A 181 27.22 -3.85 -0.76
C GLY A 181 27.14 -3.85 0.76
N GLU A 182 27.90 -2.95 1.38
CA GLU A 182 27.98 -2.78 2.84
C GLU A 182 27.15 -1.59 3.33
N GLU A 183 26.72 -0.72 2.41
CA GLU A 183 25.91 0.45 2.70
C GLU A 183 24.58 0.05 3.33
N ALA A 184 24.16 0.77 4.36
CA ALA A 184 22.96 0.44 5.12
C ALA A 184 21.70 0.36 4.26
N VAL A 185 21.58 1.23 3.26
CA VAL A 185 20.50 1.22 2.25
C VAL A 185 20.44 -0.11 1.48
N ILE A 186 21.60 -0.66 1.08
CA ILE A 186 21.69 -1.95 0.37
C ILE A 186 21.41 -3.11 1.32
N ARG A 187 22.03 -3.11 2.51
CA ARG A 187 21.79 -4.14 3.54
C ARG A 187 20.31 -4.21 3.92
N ALA A 188 19.66 -3.07 4.11
CA ALA A 188 18.24 -2.97 4.36
C ALA A 188 17.39 -3.53 3.21
N ALA A 189 17.69 -3.15 1.96
CA ALA A 189 16.98 -3.70 0.81
C ALA A 189 17.08 -5.23 0.73
N ARG A 190 18.25 -5.81 1.05
CA ARG A 190 18.44 -7.27 1.13
C ARG A 190 17.56 -7.90 2.21
N LEU A 191 17.54 -7.32 3.42
CA LEU A 191 16.69 -7.81 4.52
C LEU A 191 15.21 -7.77 4.13
N VAL A 192 14.73 -6.65 3.59
CA VAL A 192 13.34 -6.49 3.14
C VAL A 192 13.01 -7.47 2.02
N ALA A 193 13.89 -7.59 1.02
CA ALA A 193 13.68 -8.48 -0.11
C ALA A 193 13.59 -9.96 0.30
N SER A 194 14.39 -10.40 1.28
CA SER A 194 14.43 -11.80 1.73
C SER A 194 13.09 -12.32 2.29
N VAL A 195 12.19 -11.43 2.68
CA VAL A 195 10.87 -11.80 3.21
C VAL A 195 9.90 -12.17 2.08
N ILE A 196 10.13 -11.67 0.87
CA ILE A 196 9.31 -11.95 -0.32
C ILE A 196 9.44 -13.44 -0.67
N PRO A 197 8.33 -14.15 -0.93
CA PRO A 197 8.38 -15.55 -1.37
C PRO A 197 9.24 -15.72 -2.63
N GLY A 198 10.00 -16.80 -2.69
CA GLY A 198 10.90 -17.09 -3.81
C GLY A 198 12.26 -16.38 -3.75
N GLN A 199 12.45 -15.41 -2.84
CA GLN A 199 13.76 -14.80 -2.64
C GLN A 199 14.70 -15.71 -1.83
N PRO A 200 16.02 -15.64 -2.09
CA PRO A 200 17.00 -16.39 -1.32
C PRO A 200 16.91 -16.08 0.18
N PRO A 201 16.96 -17.10 1.05
CA PRO A 201 16.94 -16.88 2.49
C PRO A 201 18.27 -16.28 2.97
N ILE A 202 18.22 -15.44 4.00
CA ILE A 202 19.41 -14.92 4.66
C ILE A 202 19.81 -15.87 5.81
N ARG A 203 21.09 -16.22 5.86
CA ARG A 203 21.64 -17.11 6.89
C ARG A 203 21.78 -16.37 8.21
N SER A 204 21.58 -17.08 9.31
CA SER A 204 21.71 -16.49 10.65
C SER A 204 23.10 -15.87 10.90
N THR A 205 24.16 -16.45 10.34
CA THR A 205 25.53 -15.92 10.42
C THR A 205 25.74 -14.61 9.65
N GLU A 206 24.94 -14.36 8.61
CA GLU A 206 25.03 -13.14 7.80
C GLU A 206 24.22 -12.00 8.43
N LEU A 207 23.20 -12.30 9.23
CA LEU A 207 22.33 -11.30 9.85
C LEU A 207 23.03 -10.39 10.85
N GLU A 208 24.03 -10.92 11.56
CA GLU A 208 24.78 -10.13 12.55
C GLU A 208 25.52 -8.97 11.88
N GLU A 209 26.08 -9.20 10.69
CA GLU A 209 26.74 -8.18 9.89
C GLU A 209 25.72 -7.31 9.13
N LEU A 210 24.68 -7.93 8.55
CA LEU A 210 23.68 -7.21 7.78
C LEU A 210 22.82 -6.27 8.64
N GLY A 211 22.50 -6.67 9.86
CA GLY A 211 21.54 -5.99 10.74
C GLY A 211 22.09 -4.80 11.52
N GLN A 212 23.41 -4.56 11.52
CA GLN A 212 24.00 -3.51 12.35
C GLN A 212 23.46 -2.12 11.99
N GLY A 213 22.83 -1.46 12.96
CA GLY A 213 22.22 -0.13 12.82
C GLY A 213 20.88 -0.13 12.07
N LEU A 214 20.32 -1.30 11.76
CA LEU A 214 19.04 -1.43 11.06
C LEU A 214 17.91 -1.81 12.02
N PRO A 215 16.63 -1.57 11.63
CA PRO A 215 15.49 -1.95 12.46
C PRO A 215 15.50 -3.43 12.82
N ALA A 216 15.44 -3.77 14.11
CA ALA A 216 15.56 -5.15 14.54
C ALA A 216 14.39 -6.01 14.00
N ALA A 217 13.21 -5.40 13.83
CA ALA A 217 12.06 -6.05 13.21
C ALA A 217 12.35 -6.59 11.79
N TRP A 218 13.21 -5.91 11.02
CA TRP A 218 13.61 -6.34 9.67
C TRP A 218 14.58 -7.52 9.74
N VAL A 219 15.54 -7.46 10.66
CA VAL A 219 16.51 -8.54 10.91
C VAL A 219 15.79 -9.80 11.40
N VAL A 220 14.86 -9.63 12.35
CA VAL A 220 14.03 -10.70 12.87
C VAL A 220 13.24 -11.35 11.74
N ALA A 221 12.55 -10.58 10.88
CA ALA A 221 11.77 -11.13 9.77
C ALA A 221 12.63 -11.87 8.73
N ALA A 222 13.80 -11.31 8.40
CA ALA A 222 14.71 -11.80 7.36
C ALA A 222 15.36 -13.15 7.68
N ARG A 223 15.44 -13.53 8.96
CA ARG A 223 16.03 -14.81 9.39
C ARG A 223 15.23 -15.99 8.84
N ARG A 224 15.79 -16.71 7.87
CA ARG A 224 15.14 -17.88 7.26
C ARG A 224 15.99 -19.15 7.23
N THR A 225 17.29 -19.07 7.54
CA THR A 225 18.17 -20.24 7.50
C THR A 225 19.07 -20.33 8.75
N PRO A 226 19.04 -21.47 9.49
CA PRO A 226 18.06 -22.56 9.36
C PRO A 226 16.63 -22.07 9.64
N GLY A 227 15.62 -22.76 9.11
CA GLY A 227 14.21 -22.42 9.33
C GLY A 227 13.87 -22.44 10.82
N ARG A 228 12.99 -21.54 11.28
CA ARG A 228 12.58 -21.50 12.68
C ARG A 228 11.78 -22.76 13.04
N THR A 229 12.19 -23.43 14.11
CA THR A 229 11.43 -24.54 14.70
C THR A 229 10.37 -24.03 15.68
N LEU A 230 9.40 -24.87 16.04
CA LEU A 230 8.44 -24.58 17.11
C LEU A 230 9.15 -24.20 18.42
N SER A 231 10.27 -24.84 18.75
CA SER A 231 11.05 -24.50 19.95
C SER A 231 11.62 -23.09 19.90
N VAL A 232 12.10 -22.65 18.72
CA VAL A 232 12.62 -21.28 18.53
C VAL A 232 11.50 -20.27 18.70
N LEU A 233 10.34 -20.50 18.06
CA LEU A 233 9.19 -19.60 18.15
C LEU A 233 8.59 -19.53 19.56
N ARG A 234 8.65 -20.63 20.33
CA ARG A 234 8.24 -20.66 21.74
C ARG A 234 9.14 -19.82 22.65
N GLY A 235 10.41 -19.67 22.31
CA GLY A 235 11.38 -18.87 23.04
C GLY A 235 11.34 -17.38 22.75
N SER A 236 10.68 -16.95 21.67
CA SER A 236 10.56 -15.54 21.28
C SER A 236 9.60 -14.76 22.19
N ASN A 237 9.89 -13.48 22.40
CA ASN A 237 9.07 -12.56 23.19
C ASN A 237 7.81 -12.09 22.42
N LEU A 238 7.78 -12.25 21.08
CA LEU A 238 6.63 -11.99 20.18
C LEU A 238 5.94 -10.61 20.40
N ARG A 239 6.68 -9.63 20.89
CA ARG A 239 6.24 -8.26 21.19
C ARG A 239 7.24 -7.27 20.61
N GLY A 240 6.78 -6.05 20.31
CA GLY A 240 7.61 -5.01 19.70
C GLY A 240 8.32 -5.52 18.44
N GLU A 241 9.64 -5.33 18.36
CA GLU A 241 10.42 -5.69 17.19
C GLU A 241 10.47 -7.21 16.91
N GLU A 242 10.40 -8.04 17.95
CA GLU A 242 10.36 -9.50 17.79
C GLU A 242 9.03 -10.03 17.24
N ALA A 243 7.99 -9.18 17.17
CA ALA A 243 6.69 -9.60 16.69
C ALA A 243 6.70 -10.01 15.20
N SER A 244 7.69 -9.55 14.42
CA SER A 244 7.91 -10.03 13.05
C SER A 244 8.29 -11.52 12.95
N ALA A 245 8.65 -12.17 14.05
CA ALA A 245 8.94 -13.61 14.09
C ALA A 245 7.73 -14.47 13.70
N VAL A 246 6.51 -13.93 13.72
CA VAL A 246 5.29 -14.60 13.24
C VAL A 246 5.37 -15.02 11.78
N LEU A 247 6.18 -14.32 10.97
CA LEU A 247 6.44 -14.68 9.57
C LEU A 247 7.17 -16.02 9.44
N GLY A 248 7.79 -16.50 10.52
CA GLY A 248 8.42 -17.82 10.60
C GLY A 248 7.45 -18.98 10.46
N LEU A 249 6.12 -18.77 10.52
CA LEU A 249 5.13 -19.82 10.26
C LEU A 249 5.34 -20.49 8.88
N ARG A 250 5.83 -19.74 7.89
CA ARG A 250 6.12 -20.28 6.53
C ARG A 250 7.32 -21.23 6.52
N GLU A 251 8.22 -21.13 7.49
CA GLU A 251 9.45 -21.93 7.58
C GLU A 251 9.24 -23.26 8.30
N VAL A 252 8.08 -23.44 8.92
CA VAL A 252 7.70 -24.66 9.62
C VAL A 252 7.18 -25.70 8.61
N GLU A 253 7.44 -26.98 8.90
CA GLU A 253 6.92 -28.12 8.16
C GLU A 253 5.39 -28.11 8.07
N ALA A 254 4.85 -28.60 6.96
CA ALA A 254 3.43 -28.43 6.63
C ALA A 254 2.47 -29.02 7.66
N ASP A 255 2.84 -30.15 8.27
CA ASP A 255 2.07 -30.86 9.29
C ASP A 255 2.11 -30.18 10.67
N GLU A 256 3.13 -29.37 10.95
CA GLU A 256 3.27 -28.63 12.21
C GLU A 256 2.62 -27.23 12.19
N ARG A 257 2.37 -26.67 11.00
CA ARG A 257 1.88 -25.28 10.82
C ARG A 257 0.61 -24.96 11.60
N ALA A 258 -0.37 -25.86 11.62
CA ALA A 258 -1.62 -25.63 12.35
C ALA A 258 -1.37 -25.49 13.87
N THR A 259 -0.50 -26.34 14.42
CA THR A 259 -0.12 -26.29 15.83
C THR A 259 0.70 -25.04 16.16
N VAL A 260 1.64 -24.66 15.30
CA VAL A 260 2.42 -23.43 15.48
C VAL A 260 1.53 -22.19 15.39
N PHE A 261 0.63 -22.14 14.41
CA PHE A 261 -0.31 -21.04 14.26
C PHE A 261 -1.18 -20.87 15.51
N ALA A 262 -1.78 -21.95 16.03
CA ALA A 262 -2.59 -21.89 17.26
C ALA A 262 -1.79 -21.33 18.44
N PHE A 263 -0.55 -21.80 18.64
CA PHE A 263 0.34 -21.28 19.67
C PHE A 263 0.66 -19.78 19.50
N LEU A 264 0.97 -19.34 18.28
CA LEU A 264 1.29 -17.94 18.01
C LEU A 264 0.05 -17.05 18.17
N ALA A 265 -1.13 -17.51 17.74
CA ALA A 265 -2.38 -16.75 17.80
C ALA A 265 -2.80 -16.43 19.24
N GLU A 266 -2.46 -17.29 20.21
CA GLU A 266 -2.69 -17.04 21.63
C GLU A 266 -1.72 -16.00 22.23
N ARG A 267 -0.53 -15.84 21.66
CA ARG A 267 0.55 -15.00 22.24
C ARG A 267 0.71 -13.64 21.59
N VAL A 268 0.38 -13.54 20.31
CA VAL A 268 0.52 -12.30 19.54
C VAL A 268 -0.71 -11.43 19.78
N VAL A 269 -0.53 -10.43 20.64
CA VAL A 269 -1.61 -9.51 21.06
C VAL A 269 -1.60 -8.18 20.29
N GLU A 270 -0.48 -7.82 19.69
CA GLU A 270 -0.36 -6.57 18.93
C GLU A 270 -1.01 -6.73 17.55
N GLU A 271 -2.00 -5.88 17.26
CA GLU A 271 -2.84 -5.99 16.06
C GLU A 271 -2.08 -6.10 14.73
N PRO A 272 -1.04 -5.28 14.42
CA PRO A 272 -0.35 -5.42 13.14
C PRO A 272 0.27 -6.81 12.96
N SER A 273 0.92 -7.33 14.00
CA SER A 273 1.57 -8.64 13.99
C SER A 273 0.56 -9.78 13.99
N ALA A 274 -0.57 -9.59 14.65
CA ALA A 274 -1.67 -10.54 14.62
C ALA A 274 -2.29 -10.61 13.22
N SER A 275 -2.49 -9.48 12.54
CA SER A 275 -2.94 -9.46 11.13
C SER A 275 -1.94 -10.12 10.18
N TRP A 276 -0.63 -9.94 10.41
CA TRP A 276 0.40 -10.67 9.64
C TRP A 276 0.28 -12.18 9.84
N LEU A 277 0.17 -12.64 11.10
CA LEU A 277 0.05 -14.06 11.41
C LEU A 277 -1.21 -14.68 10.79
N TRP A 278 -2.38 -14.06 10.99
CA TRP A 278 -3.65 -14.59 10.50
C TRP A 278 -3.73 -14.54 8.98
N GLY A 279 -3.28 -13.45 8.35
CA GLY A 279 -3.18 -13.39 6.91
C GLY A 279 -2.22 -14.44 6.35
N LEU A 280 -1.09 -14.72 7.02
CA LEU A 280 -0.15 -15.77 6.62
C LEU A 280 -0.77 -17.17 6.76
N ALA A 281 -1.60 -17.40 7.78
CA ALA A 281 -2.37 -18.64 7.88
C ALA A 281 -3.34 -18.80 6.70
N GLY A 282 -4.01 -17.72 6.29
CA GLY A 282 -4.83 -17.68 5.08
C GLY A 282 -4.03 -17.91 3.80
N GLU A 283 -2.85 -17.31 3.65
CA GLU A 283 -1.91 -17.55 2.53
C GLU A 283 -1.49 -19.02 2.42
N LEU A 284 -1.39 -19.70 3.55
CA LEU A 284 -0.96 -21.11 3.64
C LEU A 284 -2.14 -22.09 3.59
N GLY A 285 -3.39 -21.61 3.46
CA GLY A 285 -4.58 -22.46 3.41
C GLY A 285 -4.88 -23.20 4.71
N LEU A 286 -4.44 -22.66 5.85
CA LEU A 286 -4.71 -23.28 7.14
C LEU A 286 -6.18 -23.08 7.52
N ALA A 287 -6.76 -24.10 8.16
CA ALA A 287 -8.07 -23.96 8.79
C ALA A 287 -7.99 -22.89 9.89
N LEU A 288 -8.76 -21.81 9.72
CA LEU A 288 -8.80 -20.73 10.69
C LEU A 288 -9.67 -21.14 11.90
N PRO A 289 -9.37 -20.67 13.12
CA PRO A 289 -10.15 -20.96 14.32
C PRO A 289 -11.62 -20.55 14.17
N ALA A 290 -12.49 -20.96 15.09
CA ALA A 290 -13.84 -20.43 15.15
C ALA A 290 -13.85 -18.93 15.49
N ALA A 291 -14.97 -18.25 15.21
CA ALA A 291 -15.17 -16.86 15.55
C ALA A 291 -14.99 -16.62 17.06
N ALA A 292 -14.36 -15.50 17.44
CA ALA A 292 -14.56 -14.98 18.78
C ALA A 292 -16.06 -14.68 19.00
N PRO A 293 -16.61 -14.96 20.20
CA PRO A 293 -18.06 -14.85 20.44
C PRO A 293 -18.58 -13.40 20.40
N ASP A 294 -17.75 -12.42 20.76
CA ASP A 294 -18.21 -11.07 21.09
C ASP A 294 -17.74 -9.97 20.12
N SER A 295 -16.79 -10.27 19.22
CA SER A 295 -16.29 -9.29 18.25
C SER A 295 -15.63 -9.96 17.06
N ILE A 296 -15.47 -9.20 15.98
CA ILE A 296 -14.66 -9.58 14.82
C ILE A 296 -13.36 -8.76 14.82
N PRO A 297 -12.24 -9.32 15.31
CA PRO A 297 -10.94 -8.69 15.21
C PRO A 297 -10.50 -8.49 13.76
N THR A 298 -9.76 -7.40 13.48
CA THR A 298 -9.16 -7.11 12.16
C THR A 298 -8.36 -8.29 11.62
N ARG A 299 -7.58 -8.95 12.49
CA ARG A 299 -6.79 -10.15 12.16
C ARG A 299 -7.63 -11.31 11.61
N GLU A 300 -8.85 -11.54 12.11
CA GLU A 300 -9.69 -12.63 11.60
C GLU A 300 -10.15 -12.35 10.16
N ALA A 301 -10.59 -11.11 9.92
CA ALA A 301 -10.92 -10.66 8.57
C ALA A 301 -9.69 -10.73 7.65
N ALA A 302 -8.50 -10.38 8.15
CA ALA A 302 -7.25 -10.46 7.41
C ALA A 302 -6.94 -11.89 6.94
N GLY A 303 -7.10 -12.88 7.84
CA GLY A 303 -6.94 -14.30 7.51
C GLY A 303 -7.95 -14.78 6.47
N LEU A 304 -9.22 -14.43 6.62
CA LEU A 304 -10.27 -14.86 5.69
C LEU A 304 -10.14 -14.23 4.30
N VAL A 305 -9.72 -12.97 4.21
CA VAL A 305 -9.44 -12.32 2.92
C VAL A 305 -8.28 -13.00 2.20
N ARG A 306 -7.21 -13.36 2.92
CA ARG A 306 -6.08 -14.10 2.32
C ARG A 306 -6.48 -15.51 1.91
N LEU A 307 -7.28 -16.20 2.72
CA LEU A 307 -7.83 -17.50 2.35
C LEU A 307 -8.72 -17.38 1.09
N ALA A 308 -9.52 -16.32 0.97
CA ALA A 308 -10.41 -16.10 -0.16
C ALA A 308 -9.68 -15.92 -1.51
N LEU A 309 -8.41 -15.51 -1.49
CA LEU A 309 -7.56 -15.42 -2.68
C LEU A 309 -7.13 -16.80 -3.21
N ILE A 310 -7.13 -17.84 -2.38
CA ILE A 310 -6.72 -19.20 -2.77
C ILE A 310 -7.89 -20.21 -2.77
N ASP A 311 -8.85 -20.03 -1.87
CA ASP A 311 -10.05 -20.86 -1.69
C ASP A 311 -11.22 -19.96 -1.28
N PHE A 312 -11.86 -19.37 -2.30
CA PHE A 312 -12.98 -18.45 -2.11
C PHE A 312 -14.17 -19.10 -1.39
N GLU A 313 -14.49 -20.35 -1.72
CA GLU A 313 -15.64 -21.06 -1.14
C GLU A 313 -15.38 -21.46 0.32
N GLY A 314 -14.17 -21.96 0.63
CA GLY A 314 -13.77 -22.23 2.01
C GLY A 314 -13.78 -20.97 2.88
N ALA A 315 -13.26 -19.86 2.35
CA ALA A 315 -13.31 -18.57 3.03
C ALA A 315 -14.76 -18.07 3.24
N ARG A 316 -15.62 -18.22 2.23
CA ARG A 316 -17.05 -17.88 2.31
C ARG A 316 -17.76 -18.70 3.38
N GLN A 317 -17.51 -20.01 3.46
CA GLN A 317 -18.09 -20.86 4.49
C GLN A 317 -17.63 -20.44 5.89
N ALA A 318 -16.34 -20.14 6.06
CA ALA A 318 -15.79 -19.67 7.33
C ALA A 318 -16.29 -18.25 7.71
N ALA A 319 -16.60 -17.40 6.73
CA ALA A 319 -17.24 -16.10 6.94
C ALA A 319 -18.71 -16.24 7.33
N ARG A 320 -19.46 -17.18 6.73
CA ARG A 320 -20.85 -17.50 7.16
C ARG A 320 -20.94 -17.94 8.61
N ALA A 321 -19.97 -18.74 9.06
CA ALA A 321 -19.87 -19.13 10.47
C ALA A 321 -19.64 -17.94 11.44
N ARG A 322 -19.24 -16.78 10.91
CA ARG A 322 -19.03 -15.51 11.64
C ARG A 322 -20.10 -14.47 11.39
N ALA A 323 -21.02 -14.71 10.47
CA ALA A 323 -21.96 -13.70 9.99
C ALA A 323 -22.82 -13.16 11.14
N GLU A 324 -23.23 -14.01 12.08
CA GLU A 324 -24.04 -13.57 13.22
C GLU A 324 -23.29 -12.59 14.13
N VAL A 325 -22.05 -12.89 14.51
CA VAL A 325 -21.20 -11.99 15.31
C VAL A 325 -20.94 -10.68 14.57
N ALA A 326 -20.73 -10.75 13.25
CA ALA A 326 -20.56 -9.56 12.41
C ALA A 326 -21.84 -8.70 12.36
N ARG A 327 -23.03 -9.31 12.27
CA ARG A 327 -24.32 -8.60 12.36
C ARG A 327 -24.47 -7.93 13.71
N THR A 328 -24.24 -8.64 14.80
CA THR A 328 -24.31 -8.09 16.16
C THR A 328 -23.38 -6.90 16.34
N SER A 329 -22.16 -6.98 15.80
CA SER A 329 -21.18 -5.87 15.85
C SER A 329 -21.62 -4.61 15.08
N LEU A 330 -22.64 -4.72 14.22
CA LEU A 330 -23.14 -3.63 13.37
C LEU A 330 -24.51 -3.10 13.81
N LEU A 331 -25.18 -3.73 14.79
CA LEU A 331 -26.54 -3.35 15.21
C LEU A 331 -26.63 -1.94 15.82
N ASP A 332 -25.60 -1.53 16.57
CA ASP A 332 -25.57 -0.26 17.32
C ASP A 332 -24.57 0.75 16.75
N VAL A 333 -24.16 0.56 15.49
CA VAL A 333 -23.20 1.43 14.83
C VAL A 333 -23.91 2.66 14.25
N GLU A 334 -23.62 3.84 14.79
CA GLU A 334 -24.15 5.12 14.28
C GLU A 334 -23.62 5.47 12.88
N SER A 335 -22.37 5.11 12.59
CA SER A 335 -21.76 5.38 11.27
C SER A 335 -20.66 4.36 10.93
N LEU A 336 -20.55 4.03 9.64
CA LEU A 336 -19.52 3.12 9.16
C LEU A 336 -18.14 3.80 9.13
N ASP A 337 -17.19 3.20 9.84
CA ASP A 337 -15.82 3.67 9.97
C ASP A 337 -14.79 2.53 9.92
N ALA A 338 -13.53 2.83 10.24
CA ALA A 338 -12.45 1.86 10.25
C ALA A 338 -12.62 0.71 11.26
N LEU A 339 -13.35 0.89 12.36
CA LEU A 339 -13.56 -0.12 13.39
C LEU A 339 -14.61 -1.14 12.96
N THR A 340 -15.61 -0.69 12.20
CA THR A 340 -16.73 -1.53 11.73
C THR A 340 -16.39 -2.31 10.45
N MET A 341 -15.38 -1.84 9.72
CA MET A 341 -14.94 -2.40 8.45
C MET A 341 -14.70 -3.91 8.42
N PRO A 342 -14.02 -4.54 9.42
CA PRO A 342 -13.84 -5.98 9.44
C PRO A 342 -15.17 -6.75 9.40
N ALA A 343 -16.17 -6.32 10.18
CA ALA A 343 -17.49 -6.94 10.21
C ALA A 343 -18.21 -6.80 8.87
N VAL A 344 -18.19 -5.61 8.26
CA VAL A 344 -18.81 -5.37 6.93
C VAL A 344 -18.16 -6.25 5.86
N LEU A 345 -16.84 -6.39 5.89
CA LEU A 345 -16.10 -7.25 4.96
C LEU A 345 -16.48 -8.73 5.13
N LEU A 346 -16.67 -9.20 6.37
CA LEU A 346 -17.10 -10.58 6.61
C LEU A 346 -18.52 -10.84 6.09
N LEU A 347 -19.46 -9.91 6.30
CA LEU A 347 -20.80 -10.03 5.71
C LEU A 347 -20.74 -10.07 4.19
N ALA A 348 -19.89 -9.23 3.59
CA ALA A 348 -19.68 -9.22 2.15
C ALA A 348 -19.10 -10.54 1.63
N LEU A 349 -18.15 -11.13 2.36
CA LEU A 349 -17.52 -12.40 1.99
C LEU A 349 -18.47 -13.59 2.18
N ALA A 350 -19.29 -13.58 3.24
CA ALA A 350 -20.34 -14.58 3.46
C ALA A 350 -21.37 -14.58 2.32
N GLY A 351 -21.74 -13.39 1.86
CA GLY A 351 -22.65 -13.19 0.73
C GLY A 351 -24.01 -13.84 0.95
N ASP A 352 -24.58 -13.65 2.14
CA ASP A 352 -25.92 -14.11 2.48
C ASP A 352 -26.95 -13.10 1.98
N GLU A 353 -28.04 -13.59 1.36
CA GLU A 353 -29.10 -12.73 0.81
C GLU A 353 -29.78 -11.87 1.89
N ALA A 354 -29.80 -12.34 3.14
CA ALA A 354 -30.34 -11.61 4.28
C ALA A 354 -29.66 -10.26 4.53
N ASP A 355 -28.37 -10.12 4.15
CA ASP A 355 -27.59 -8.91 4.39
C ASP A 355 -27.71 -7.89 3.23
N HIS A 356 -28.37 -8.25 2.13
CA HIS A 356 -28.44 -7.42 0.93
C HIS A 356 -29.19 -6.10 1.16
N ALA A 357 -30.32 -6.16 1.87
CA ALA A 357 -31.08 -4.96 2.21
C ALA A 357 -30.26 -4.01 3.07
N TRP A 358 -29.47 -4.53 4.01
CA TRP A 358 -28.59 -3.73 4.85
C TRP A 358 -27.54 -2.99 4.03
N PHE A 359 -26.84 -3.67 3.10
CA PHE A 359 -25.87 -3.01 2.21
C PHE A 359 -26.49 -1.89 1.37
N GLN A 360 -27.68 -2.13 0.82
CA GLN A 360 -28.40 -1.12 0.03
C GLN A 360 -28.77 0.11 0.87
N THR A 361 -29.29 -0.10 2.09
CA THR A 361 -29.60 0.99 3.02
C THR A 361 -28.36 1.81 3.37
N GLN A 362 -27.25 1.14 3.70
CA GLN A 362 -26.00 1.83 4.02
C GLN A 362 -25.42 2.60 2.82
N LEU A 363 -25.50 2.04 1.61
CA LEU A 363 -25.03 2.73 0.40
C LEU A 363 -25.84 3.99 0.08
N ALA A 364 -27.16 3.94 0.31
CA ALA A 364 -28.06 5.06 0.04
C ALA A 364 -27.72 6.28 0.91
N SER A 365 -27.36 6.08 2.17
CA SER A 365 -26.99 7.13 3.12
C SER A 365 -25.48 7.41 3.21
N ALA A 366 -24.63 6.56 2.60
CA ALA A 366 -23.18 6.70 2.68
C ALA A 366 -22.66 8.00 2.05
N THR A 367 -21.77 8.66 2.79
CA THR A 367 -20.92 9.74 2.27
C THR A 367 -19.99 9.20 1.17
N ALA A 368 -19.45 10.08 0.32
CA ALA A 368 -18.53 9.66 -0.76
C ALA A 368 -17.35 8.78 -0.26
N PRO A 369 -16.67 9.12 0.86
CA PRO A 369 -15.61 8.27 1.40
C PRO A 369 -16.09 6.87 1.79
N VAL A 370 -17.25 6.75 2.46
CA VAL A 370 -17.80 5.45 2.85
C VAL A 370 -18.23 4.65 1.63
N ARG A 371 -18.95 5.29 0.71
CA ARG A 371 -19.45 4.66 -0.52
C ARG A 371 -18.33 4.07 -1.36
N SER A 372 -17.18 4.75 -1.45
CA SER A 372 -16.03 4.31 -2.25
C SER A 372 -15.50 2.92 -1.88
N TRP A 373 -15.55 2.54 -0.59
CA TRP A 373 -15.10 1.21 -0.15
C TRP A 373 -16.27 0.25 0.09
N LEU A 374 -17.48 0.75 0.37
CA LEU A 374 -18.66 -0.07 0.60
C LEU A 374 -19.25 -0.64 -0.69
N GLN A 375 -19.25 0.14 -1.78
CA GLN A 375 -19.85 -0.28 -3.06
C GLN A 375 -19.20 -1.57 -3.63
N PRO A 376 -17.86 -1.71 -3.67
CA PRO A 376 -17.23 -2.96 -4.10
C PRO A 376 -17.57 -4.15 -3.20
N LEU A 377 -17.71 -3.94 -1.88
CA LEU A 377 -18.12 -4.99 -0.94
C LEU A 377 -19.55 -5.45 -1.18
N TRP A 378 -20.46 -4.53 -1.47
CA TRP A 378 -21.82 -4.88 -1.88
C TRP A 378 -21.84 -5.74 -3.15
N LEU A 379 -21.05 -5.37 -4.17
CA LEU A 379 -20.94 -6.18 -5.39
C LEU A 379 -20.41 -7.59 -5.11
N MET A 380 -19.49 -7.73 -4.14
CA MET A 380 -19.04 -9.04 -3.65
C MET A 380 -20.16 -9.83 -2.98
N ALA A 381 -20.88 -9.19 -2.04
CA ALA A 381 -21.98 -9.80 -1.30
C ALA A 381 -23.10 -10.29 -2.22
N ALA A 382 -23.39 -9.52 -3.26
CA ALA A 382 -24.41 -9.82 -4.27
C ALA A 382 -23.94 -10.83 -5.32
N ASN A 383 -22.66 -11.25 -5.29
CA ASN A 383 -22.02 -12.08 -6.32
C ASN A 383 -22.15 -11.47 -7.73
N GLN A 384 -22.00 -10.15 -7.84
CA GLN A 384 -22.20 -9.37 -9.07
C GLN A 384 -20.89 -8.92 -9.72
N PHE A 385 -19.76 -9.58 -9.42
CA PHE A 385 -18.55 -9.32 -10.19
C PHE A 385 -18.66 -9.90 -11.59
N GLY A 386 -18.58 -9.04 -12.60
CA GLY A 386 -18.53 -9.46 -14.00
C GLY A 386 -17.25 -10.21 -14.39
N ASP A 387 -16.19 -10.13 -13.56
CA ASP A 387 -14.88 -10.75 -13.81
C ASP A 387 -14.25 -11.25 -12.48
N PRO A 388 -13.84 -12.53 -12.36
CA PRO A 388 -13.06 -13.04 -11.23
C PRO A 388 -11.83 -12.21 -10.86
N ARG A 389 -11.16 -11.59 -11.85
CA ARG A 389 -9.99 -10.73 -11.60
C ARG A 389 -10.35 -9.46 -10.83
N ALA A 390 -11.55 -8.93 -11.02
CA ALA A 390 -12.02 -7.76 -10.26
C ALA A 390 -12.20 -8.11 -8.77
N ARG A 391 -12.69 -9.32 -8.49
CA ARG A 391 -12.79 -9.85 -7.12
C ARG A 391 -11.40 -10.06 -6.51
N GLU A 392 -10.47 -10.67 -7.23
CA GLU A 392 -9.08 -10.86 -6.76
C GLU A 392 -8.40 -9.53 -6.46
N ALA A 393 -8.54 -8.54 -7.35
CA ALA A 393 -7.99 -7.19 -7.14
C ALA A 393 -8.60 -6.52 -5.89
N LEU A 394 -9.91 -6.66 -5.68
CA LEU A 394 -10.57 -6.15 -4.48
C LEU A 394 -10.04 -6.84 -3.21
N LEU A 395 -9.97 -8.17 -3.20
CA LEU A 395 -9.46 -8.95 -2.07
C LEU A 395 -8.00 -8.59 -1.76
N MET A 396 -7.16 -8.38 -2.78
CA MET A 396 -5.78 -7.93 -2.59
C MET A 396 -5.71 -6.53 -1.98
N GLN A 397 -6.55 -5.59 -2.43
CA GLN A 397 -6.64 -4.26 -1.83
C GLN A 397 -7.05 -4.32 -0.35
N TRP A 398 -8.02 -5.18 -0.01
CA TRP A 398 -8.46 -5.38 1.37
C TRP A 398 -7.41 -6.09 2.22
N SER A 399 -6.69 -7.06 1.65
CA SER A 399 -5.55 -7.72 2.28
C SER A 399 -4.52 -6.67 2.74
N LEU A 400 -4.12 -5.75 1.86
CA LEU A 400 -3.19 -4.67 2.21
C LEU A 400 -3.78 -3.74 3.28
N ARG A 401 -5.06 -3.36 3.14
CA ARG A 401 -5.74 -2.46 4.09
C ARG A 401 -5.84 -3.02 5.50
N LEU A 402 -5.99 -4.34 5.64
CA LEU A 402 -6.04 -5.03 6.92
C LEU A 402 -4.65 -5.40 7.47
N GLY A 403 -3.58 -5.14 6.69
CA GLY A 403 -2.23 -5.59 7.03
C GLY A 403 -2.13 -7.11 7.04
N ALA A 404 -2.79 -7.80 6.12
CA ALA A 404 -2.85 -9.25 6.11
C ALA A 404 -1.56 -9.87 5.58
N GLY A 405 -1.00 -10.80 6.36
CA GLY A 405 0.02 -11.73 5.86
C GLY A 405 1.35 -11.10 5.48
N THR A 406 2.01 -11.72 4.52
CA THR A 406 3.30 -11.27 3.99
C THR A 406 3.15 -9.93 3.29
N SER A 407 2.10 -9.76 2.48
CA SER A 407 1.85 -8.49 1.76
C SER A 407 1.62 -7.33 2.74
N GLY A 408 0.89 -7.54 3.82
CA GLY A 408 0.66 -6.52 4.85
C GLY A 408 1.93 -6.14 5.62
N TYR A 409 2.82 -7.10 5.88
CA TYR A 409 4.14 -6.82 6.46
C TYR A 409 5.01 -6.01 5.48
N LEU A 410 5.10 -6.46 4.23
CA LEU A 410 5.91 -5.82 3.19
C LEU A 410 5.40 -4.42 2.86
N ASP A 411 4.09 -4.18 2.91
CA ASP A 411 3.54 -2.84 2.74
C ASP A 411 4.02 -1.88 3.82
N ARG A 412 3.93 -2.29 5.09
CA ARG A 412 4.37 -1.46 6.20
C ARG A 412 5.88 -1.20 6.15
N VAL A 413 6.67 -2.25 5.99
CA VAL A 413 8.14 -2.15 5.98
C VAL A 413 8.64 -1.43 4.75
N GLY A 414 8.00 -1.68 3.60
CA GLY A 414 8.30 -1.01 2.34
C GLY A 414 8.11 0.50 2.40
N ARG A 415 7.02 0.97 3.01
CA ARG A 415 6.79 2.40 3.26
C ARG A 415 7.89 3.02 4.12
N THR A 416 8.23 2.37 5.24
CA THR A 416 9.32 2.83 6.12
C THR A 416 10.65 2.85 5.40
N TYR A 417 10.96 1.80 4.62
CA TYR A 417 12.18 1.72 3.82
C TYR A 417 12.26 2.84 2.79
N THR A 418 11.21 3.04 1.98
CA THR A 418 11.18 4.13 0.99
C THR A 418 11.37 5.49 1.66
N ALA A 419 10.72 5.71 2.81
CA ALA A 419 10.86 6.94 3.57
C ALA A 419 12.30 7.15 4.06
N LEU A 420 12.97 6.12 4.62
CA LEU A 420 14.38 6.23 4.99
C LEU A 420 15.28 6.53 3.78
N VAL A 421 15.03 5.89 2.63
CA VAL A 421 15.83 6.11 1.42
C VAL A 421 15.69 7.53 0.87
N LEU A 422 14.50 8.11 0.92
CA LEU A 422 14.21 9.41 0.31
C LEU A 422 14.36 10.59 1.29
N LEU A 423 14.18 10.37 2.60
CA LEU A 423 14.09 11.45 3.58
C LEU A 423 15.27 11.52 4.55
N ALA A 424 16.08 10.46 4.69
CA ALA A 424 17.10 10.46 5.73
C ALA A 424 18.11 11.60 5.56
N GLY A 425 18.40 12.33 6.64
CA GLY A 425 19.18 13.57 6.66
C GLY A 425 18.36 14.85 6.49
N THR A 426 17.02 14.77 6.46
CA THR A 426 16.12 15.94 6.37
C THR A 426 15.42 16.22 7.70
N GLU A 427 14.92 17.44 7.90
CA GLU A 427 14.10 17.77 9.07
C GLU A 427 12.85 16.90 9.14
N ALA A 428 12.23 16.58 7.99
CA ALA A 428 11.06 15.71 7.91
C ALA A 428 11.31 14.30 8.47
N ALA A 429 12.51 13.75 8.29
CA ALA A 429 12.89 12.46 8.87
C ALA A 429 13.08 12.54 10.39
N GLN A 430 13.64 13.65 10.89
CA GLN A 430 13.88 13.87 12.33
C GLN A 430 12.57 14.07 13.12
N GLU A 431 11.57 14.70 12.51
CA GLU A 431 10.23 14.90 13.09
C GLU A 431 9.40 13.61 13.06
N SER A 432 9.71 12.69 12.15
CA SER A 432 9.02 11.41 11.99
C SER A 432 9.48 10.38 13.03
N ARG A 433 8.65 10.12 14.06
CA ARG A 433 8.96 9.20 15.18
C ARG A 433 9.49 7.82 14.78
N GLY A 434 9.10 7.28 13.62
CA GLY A 434 9.57 5.98 13.13
C GLY A 434 10.81 6.01 12.21
N LEU A 435 11.26 7.20 11.78
CA LEU A 435 12.43 7.37 10.92
C LEU A 435 13.63 7.88 11.70
N ARG A 436 13.39 8.77 12.68
CA ARG A 436 14.41 9.44 13.50
C ARG A 436 15.46 8.49 14.09
N GLU A 437 15.04 7.31 14.53
CA GLU A 437 15.92 6.31 15.14
C GLU A 437 16.98 5.76 14.16
N TYR A 438 16.70 5.80 12.86
CA TYR A 438 17.55 5.24 11.81
C TYR A 438 18.11 6.31 10.86
N ASP A 439 17.77 7.58 11.09
CA ASP A 439 18.08 8.70 10.19
C ASP A 439 19.57 8.81 9.85
N ALA A 440 20.43 8.82 10.88
CA ALA A 440 21.88 8.91 10.73
C ALA A 440 22.51 7.74 9.95
N VAL A 441 21.82 6.60 9.90
CA VAL A 441 22.31 5.39 9.21
C VAL A 441 22.03 5.43 7.70
N PHE A 442 21.01 6.19 7.28
CA PHE A 442 20.53 6.28 5.89
C PHE A 442 20.83 7.63 5.24
N GLU A 443 21.43 8.57 5.96
CA GLU A 443 21.76 9.91 5.49
C GLU A 443 22.55 9.87 4.16
N GLY A 444 22.21 10.77 3.24
CA GLY A 444 22.91 10.91 1.98
C GLY A 444 22.57 12.22 1.27
N GLU A 445 23.07 12.39 0.06
CA GLU A 445 22.94 13.66 -0.68
C GLU A 445 21.49 13.99 -1.04
N HIS A 446 21.15 15.28 -1.05
CA HIS A 446 19.81 15.79 -1.35
C HIS A 446 19.89 16.87 -2.42
N ASP A 447 18.88 16.89 -3.29
CA ASP A 447 18.75 17.89 -4.36
C ASP A 447 18.27 19.25 -3.84
N HIS A 448 17.63 19.26 -2.68
CA HIS A 448 16.96 20.43 -2.10
C HIS A 448 17.46 20.70 -0.69
N ALA A 449 17.11 21.87 -0.14
CA ALA A 449 17.43 22.18 1.25
C ALA A 449 16.79 21.15 2.17
N ILE A 450 17.50 20.71 3.21
CA ILE A 450 17.02 19.70 4.16
C ILE A 450 15.73 20.11 4.91
N THR A 451 15.37 21.38 4.84
CA THR A 451 14.17 22.01 5.42
C THR A 451 13.05 22.25 4.39
N ASP A 452 13.18 21.75 3.16
CA ASP A 452 12.19 21.97 2.10
C ASP A 452 10.87 21.25 2.42
N GLU A 453 9.75 21.97 2.36
CA GLU A 453 8.38 21.46 2.58
C GLU A 453 8.03 20.26 1.69
N PHE A 454 8.71 20.08 0.55
CA PHE A 454 8.59 18.88 -0.27
C PHE A 454 8.84 17.60 0.54
N TYR A 455 9.85 17.59 1.42
CA TYR A 455 10.17 16.42 2.23
C TYR A 455 9.08 16.11 3.26
N LEU A 456 8.41 17.14 3.79
CA LEU A 456 7.26 16.98 4.70
C LEU A 456 6.05 16.37 3.98
N ASP A 457 5.74 16.85 2.76
CA ASP A 457 4.68 16.27 1.93
C ASP A 457 4.97 14.81 1.56
N LEU A 458 6.24 14.50 1.29
CA LEU A 458 6.71 13.15 0.99
C LEU A 458 6.61 12.21 2.20
N ALA A 459 7.00 12.68 3.40
CA ALA A 459 6.82 11.92 4.64
C ALA A 459 5.36 11.53 4.88
N VAL A 460 4.45 12.51 4.75
CA VAL A 460 3.00 12.28 4.95
C VAL A 460 2.42 11.34 3.89
N LEU A 461 2.77 11.50 2.61
CA LEU A 461 2.30 10.59 1.56
C LEU A 461 2.80 9.15 1.78
N LEU A 462 4.10 8.98 2.05
CA LEU A 462 4.71 7.67 2.25
C LEU A 462 4.19 6.96 3.50
N ALA A 463 3.83 7.71 4.55
CA ALA A 463 3.17 7.16 5.74
C ALA A 463 1.67 6.84 5.51
N SER A 464 1.05 7.47 4.52
CA SER A 464 -0.37 7.30 4.23
C SER A 464 -0.69 5.93 3.61
N ARG A 465 -1.98 5.61 3.52
CA ARG A 465 -2.50 4.43 2.81
C ARG A 465 -2.51 4.58 1.28
N HIS A 466 -2.09 5.73 0.74
CA HIS A 466 -2.13 6.00 -0.70
C HIS A 466 -0.85 5.57 -1.40
N TYR A 467 0.27 5.51 -0.68
CA TYR A 467 1.48 4.85 -1.15
C TYR A 467 1.47 3.41 -0.60
N GLN A 468 1.29 2.42 -1.48
CA GLN A 468 1.18 1.02 -1.07
C GLN A 468 2.13 0.15 -1.85
N TRP A 469 2.91 -0.68 -1.16
CA TRP A 469 3.77 -1.67 -1.81
C TRP A 469 2.93 -2.91 -2.16
N ARG A 470 2.72 -3.12 -3.47
CA ARG A 470 1.87 -4.20 -3.97
C ARG A 470 2.70 -5.41 -4.36
N PHE A 471 2.82 -6.36 -3.45
CA PHE A 471 3.44 -7.67 -3.71
C PHE A 471 2.36 -8.72 -3.92
N ASP A 472 2.38 -9.32 -5.10
CA ASP A 472 1.61 -10.51 -5.42
C ASP A 472 2.33 -11.70 -4.76
N VAL A 473 1.97 -11.97 -3.49
CA VAL A 473 2.49 -13.06 -2.65
C VAL A 473 1.54 -14.22 -2.68
#